data_AF-A0A7H8IPG7-F1
#
_entry.id   AF-A0A7H8IPG7-F1
#
_cell.length_a   1.000
_cell.length_b   1.000
_cell.length_c   1.000
_cell.angle_alpha   90.00
_cell.angle_beta   90.00
_cell.angle_gamma   90.00
#
_symmetry.space_group_name_H-M   'P 1'
#
loop_
_entity.id
_entity.type
_entity.pdbx_description
1 polymer ?
#
loop_
_entity_poly.entity_id
_entity_poly.type
_entity_poly.pdbx_seq_one_letter_code
_entity_poly.pdbx_strand_id
1 'polypeptide(L)'
;MPEAPFSRGAHHPPTAVPRAQPPYPAARAATAAPGDGSGLLTSLAPLLAEWLPRQRWFAGKGRPVTGFALVAATELLPCAAAGATPGLLHLLIRAQQPEPPGHRHGYGCGHRRGAAASDCYQILLGVRSALPPPLAPALVGRPDGGPLDGRTLYEALADPRLAGLLLERLRVPGRLGPLRFVREPATAIPAVLAPRLMTAEQSNSSVVYGDTFILKLFRRVSPGTNPDLELPLALARTDCTRVPAPAAWFEAAPPAEGAGPRPEPFTLGVLQPYLTGSADGWRLALDALTVRADFTDAARALGHTTAEVHLAMARALPTSVLRRRQIEHLAAGMSERLDSAAAAVPALQPYRAALHHAYEDLAALGRAGRTWSAQRIHGDLHLGQALLTAADPGGGGGRWSLIDFEGEPSRPLAERRRPQPPVRDIAGMLRSFDYAAAVGRHEDPQEWAGRTRAAYCAGYAEVSGSDPRDEPELLRAHETDKAVYEVVYEARHRPDWLSIPMSAIRRLAAGTSGRTSP
;
A
#
# COMPACT_ATOMS: atom_id res chain seq x y z
N MET A 1 -55.45 7.07 38.84
CA MET A 1 -56.23 8.08 39.57
C MET A 1 -55.63 8.19 40.98
N PRO A 2 -55.41 9.38 41.54
CA PRO A 2 -55.88 10.69 41.07
C PRO A 2 -54.79 11.43 40.28
N GLU A 3 -55.07 12.07 39.14
CA GLU A 3 -55.91 13.25 38.86
C GLU A 3 -55.34 14.60 39.33
N ALA A 4 -55.34 15.53 38.37
CA ALA A 4 -54.65 16.81 38.31
C ALA A 4 -55.31 17.93 39.17
N PRO A 5 -54.86 19.20 39.05
CA PRO A 5 -55.47 20.05 38.01
C PRO A 5 -54.54 21.05 37.31
N PHE A 6 -54.96 21.37 36.08
CA PHE A 6 -54.55 22.49 35.23
C PHE A 6 -54.98 23.85 35.80
N SER A 7 -54.20 24.92 35.58
CA SER A 7 -54.56 26.01 34.63
C SER A 7 -53.70 27.30 34.70
N ARG A 8 -53.18 27.65 33.52
CA ARG A 8 -53.21 28.94 32.78
C ARG A 8 -52.58 30.25 33.32
N GLY A 9 -51.81 30.87 32.41
CA GLY A 9 -51.60 32.32 32.24
C GLY A 9 -50.25 32.82 32.78
N ALA A 10 -49.43 33.63 32.12
CA ALA A 10 -49.56 34.41 30.89
C ALA A 10 -48.16 34.74 30.33
N HIS A 11 -48.10 35.10 29.05
CA HIS A 11 -46.92 35.58 28.34
C HIS A 11 -46.41 36.92 28.88
N HIS A 12 -45.10 37.02 29.15
CA HIS A 12 -44.28 38.19 28.82
C HIS A 12 -42.78 37.79 28.77
N PRO A 13 -41.98 38.37 27.86
CA PRO A 13 -40.61 37.92 27.59
C PRO A 13 -39.61 38.62 28.53
N PRO A 14 -38.53 37.97 28.98
CA PRO A 14 -37.38 38.68 29.49
C PRO A 14 -36.31 38.84 28.40
N THR A 15 -36.16 40.08 27.96
CA THR A 15 -34.88 40.78 27.82
C THR A 15 -33.66 39.94 27.45
N ALA A 16 -33.21 40.13 26.20
CA ALA A 16 -31.93 39.67 25.70
C ALA A 16 -30.76 40.23 26.55
N VAL A 17 -29.99 39.33 27.15
CA VAL A 17 -28.66 39.61 27.67
C VAL A 17 -27.65 39.19 26.59
N PRO A 18 -26.67 40.05 26.20
CA PRO A 18 -25.75 39.72 25.12
C PRO A 18 -24.82 38.59 25.53
N ARG A 19 -24.77 37.52 24.72
CA ARG A 19 -23.74 36.48 24.83
C ARG A 19 -22.39 37.09 24.48
N ALA A 20 -21.51 37.20 25.47
CA ALA A 20 -20.09 37.46 25.28
C ALA A 20 -19.49 36.34 24.40
N GLN A 21 -19.00 36.73 23.21
CA GLN A 21 -18.17 35.90 22.35
C GLN A 21 -16.77 35.77 22.99
N PRO A 22 -16.15 34.57 23.03
CA PRO A 22 -14.71 34.49 23.25
C PRO A 22 -13.98 34.88 21.96
N PRO A 23 -12.90 35.68 22.02
CA PRO A 23 -12.12 36.02 20.85
C PRO A 23 -11.12 34.90 20.57
N TYR A 24 -11.39 34.06 19.57
CA TYR A 24 -10.34 33.31 18.89
C TYR A 24 -10.25 33.83 17.45
N PRO A 25 -9.12 34.44 17.04
CA PRO A 25 -8.95 34.78 15.65
C PRO A 25 -8.85 33.48 14.86
N ALA A 26 -9.82 33.23 13.98
CA ALA A 26 -9.66 32.26 12.91
C ALA A 26 -8.40 32.63 12.14
N ALA A 27 -7.37 31.78 12.21
CA ALA A 27 -6.16 31.95 11.42
C ALA A 27 -6.57 31.93 9.94
N ARG A 28 -6.54 33.11 9.29
CA ARG A 28 -6.61 33.20 7.83
C ARG A 28 -5.39 32.47 7.28
N ALA A 29 -5.61 31.28 6.74
CA ALA A 29 -4.60 30.58 5.96
C ALA A 29 -4.32 31.38 4.69
N ALA A 30 -3.06 31.81 4.52
CA ALA A 30 -2.60 32.36 3.25
C ALA A 30 -2.52 31.20 2.25
N THR A 31 -3.42 31.19 1.27
CA THR A 31 -3.14 30.48 0.02
C THR A 31 -2.11 31.30 -0.74
N ALA A 32 -0.89 30.77 -0.86
CA ALA A 32 0.13 31.32 -1.74
C ALA A 32 -0.48 31.62 -3.13
N ALA A 33 -0.37 32.87 -3.58
CA ALA A 33 -0.78 33.27 -4.92
C ALA A 33 0.06 32.51 -5.97
N PRO A 34 -0.38 32.41 -7.24
CA PRO A 34 0.27 31.60 -8.28
C PRO A 34 1.77 31.93 -8.55
N GLY A 35 2.31 33.04 -8.02
CA GLY A 35 3.73 33.39 -8.09
C GLY A 35 4.61 32.89 -6.93
N ASP A 36 4.02 32.56 -5.77
CA ASP A 36 4.76 32.28 -4.52
C ASP A 36 5.28 30.83 -4.46
N GLY A 37 4.57 29.90 -5.12
CA GLY A 37 5.00 28.50 -5.23
C GLY A 37 6.25 28.28 -6.08
N SER A 38 6.53 29.18 -7.03
CA SER A 38 7.74 29.13 -7.87
C SER A 38 9.00 29.47 -7.07
N GLY A 39 8.95 30.52 -6.25
CA GLY A 39 10.05 30.91 -5.36
C GLY A 39 10.34 29.85 -4.29
N LEU A 40 9.29 29.27 -3.69
CA LEU A 40 9.42 28.15 -2.76
C LEU A 40 10.13 26.96 -3.41
N LEU A 41 9.61 26.43 -4.52
CA LEU A 41 10.21 25.26 -5.17
C LEU A 41 11.66 25.52 -5.60
N THR A 42 11.95 26.71 -6.12
CA THR A 42 13.29 27.10 -6.56
C THR A 42 14.30 27.03 -5.39
N SER A 43 13.93 27.55 -4.22
CA SER A 43 14.78 27.50 -3.02
C SER A 43 14.96 26.08 -2.45
N LEU A 44 13.97 25.20 -2.62
CA LEU A 44 14.00 23.84 -2.09
C LEU A 44 14.64 22.82 -3.04
N ALA A 45 14.60 23.06 -4.35
CA ALA A 45 15.00 22.09 -5.36
C ALA A 45 16.44 21.57 -5.19
N PRO A 46 17.47 22.39 -4.89
CA PRO A 46 18.82 21.87 -4.67
C PRO A 46 18.90 20.89 -3.49
N LEU A 47 18.24 21.22 -2.38
CA LEU A 47 18.20 20.37 -1.19
C LEU A 47 17.46 19.06 -1.45
N LEU A 48 16.32 19.14 -2.13
CA LEU A 48 15.52 17.97 -2.46
C LEU A 48 16.22 17.06 -3.49
N ALA A 49 16.98 17.61 -4.43
CA ALA A 49 17.75 16.84 -5.39
C ALA A 49 18.83 15.98 -4.70
N GLU A 50 19.41 16.47 -3.60
CA GLU A 50 20.38 15.74 -2.80
C GLU A 50 19.72 14.76 -1.81
N TRP A 51 18.67 15.22 -1.13
CA TRP A 51 18.03 14.47 -0.05
C TRP A 51 17.12 13.34 -0.55
N LEU A 52 16.32 13.57 -1.59
CA LEU A 52 15.30 12.63 -2.06
C LEU A 52 15.90 11.29 -2.52
N PRO A 53 17.00 11.24 -3.30
CA PRO A 53 17.60 9.97 -3.74
C PRO A 53 18.16 9.10 -2.60
N ARG A 54 18.48 9.70 -1.45
CA ARG A 54 18.96 8.98 -0.25
C ARG A 54 17.83 8.26 0.48
N GLN A 55 16.58 8.60 0.17
CA GLN A 55 15.43 8.01 0.84
C GLN A 55 15.22 6.57 0.37
N ARG A 56 14.97 5.67 1.32
CA ARG A 56 14.76 4.26 1.01
C ARG A 56 13.59 4.02 0.06
N TRP A 57 12.54 4.82 0.20
CA TRP A 57 11.26 4.77 -0.51
C TRP A 57 11.28 5.49 -1.87
N PHE A 58 12.38 6.16 -2.23
CA PHE A 58 12.52 6.78 -3.54
C PHE A 58 12.64 5.69 -4.62
N ALA A 59 11.72 5.66 -5.57
CA ALA A 59 11.67 4.64 -6.62
C ALA A 59 12.64 4.92 -7.78
N GLY A 60 13.14 6.15 -7.87
CA GLY A 60 14.01 6.63 -8.95
C GLY A 60 15.50 6.30 -8.78
N LYS A 61 15.89 5.37 -7.90
CA LYS A 61 17.31 5.10 -7.60
C LYS A 61 18.10 4.74 -8.86
N GLY A 62 19.37 5.14 -8.89
CA GLY A 62 20.26 4.93 -10.03
C GLY A 62 20.00 5.83 -11.24
N ARG A 63 19.00 6.73 -11.19
CA ARG A 63 18.76 7.77 -12.21
C ARG A 63 18.88 9.16 -11.60
N PRO A 64 19.56 10.11 -12.26
CA PRO A 64 19.65 11.48 -11.76
C PRO A 64 18.26 12.15 -11.77
N VAL A 65 17.98 12.96 -10.75
CA VAL A 65 16.83 13.86 -10.76
C VAL A 65 17.21 15.10 -11.56
N THR A 66 16.48 15.38 -12.64
CA THR A 66 16.78 16.49 -13.56
C THR A 66 15.97 17.75 -13.25
N GLY A 67 14.97 17.64 -12.39
CA GLY A 67 14.12 18.77 -12.01
C GLY A 67 12.93 18.33 -11.15
N PHE A 68 12.18 19.33 -10.71
CA PHE A 68 10.95 19.13 -9.95
C PHE A 68 9.83 20.01 -10.52
N ALA A 69 8.59 19.53 -10.43
CA ALA A 69 7.40 20.36 -10.61
C ALA A 69 6.57 20.33 -9.33
N LEU A 70 6.20 21.51 -8.82
CA LEU A 70 5.34 21.62 -7.63
C LEU A 70 3.90 21.29 -8.04
N VAL A 71 3.30 20.32 -7.35
CA VAL A 71 1.87 19.99 -7.49
C VAL A 71 1.05 20.74 -6.45
N ALA A 72 1.51 20.75 -5.19
CA ALA A 72 0.89 21.49 -4.11
C ALA A 72 1.89 21.76 -2.98
N ALA A 73 1.73 22.88 -2.30
CA ALA A 73 2.40 23.19 -1.03
C ALA A 73 1.35 23.65 -0.02
N THR A 74 1.35 23.08 1.18
CA THR A 74 0.39 23.42 2.24
C THR A 74 1.11 23.54 3.57
N GLU A 75 1.05 24.71 4.20
CA GLU A 75 1.49 24.87 5.58
C GLU A 75 0.44 24.27 6.53
N LEU A 76 0.75 23.11 7.11
CA LEU A 76 -0.05 22.48 8.17
C LEU A 76 0.15 23.21 9.51
N LEU A 77 1.36 23.74 9.72
CA LEU A 77 1.67 24.74 10.73
C LEU A 77 2.46 25.88 10.09
N PRO A 78 2.19 27.14 10.48
CA PRO A 78 2.89 28.30 9.95
C PRO A 78 4.41 28.15 9.99
N CYS A 79 5.08 28.29 8.84
CA CYS A 79 6.52 28.11 8.74
C CYS A 79 7.32 29.39 9.05
N ALA A 80 6.69 30.55 8.88
CA ALA A 80 7.28 31.85 9.15
C ALA A 80 7.21 32.28 10.63
N ALA A 81 6.55 31.51 11.51
CA ALA A 81 6.34 31.91 12.89
C ALA A 81 7.67 32.19 13.63
N ALA A 82 7.69 33.30 14.37
CA ALA A 82 8.78 33.62 15.29
C ALA A 82 8.57 32.85 16.59
N GLY A 83 9.52 31.97 16.96
CA GLY A 83 9.47 31.23 18.22
C GLY A 83 10.09 29.83 18.17
N ALA A 84 9.93 29.09 19.27
CA ALA A 84 10.47 27.72 19.42
C ALA A 84 9.57 26.63 18.80
N THR A 85 8.36 26.99 18.38
CA THR A 85 7.39 26.08 17.76
C THR A 85 7.82 25.78 16.32
N PRO A 86 7.92 24.50 15.92
CA PRO A 86 8.24 24.14 14.54
C PRO A 86 7.08 24.47 13.60
N GLY A 87 7.40 24.91 12.39
CA GLY A 87 6.50 24.88 11.25
C GLY A 87 6.41 23.48 10.64
N LEU A 88 5.35 23.23 9.87
CA LEU A 88 5.15 21.99 9.13
C LEU A 88 4.63 22.30 7.73
N LEU A 89 5.44 21.95 6.73
CA LEU A 89 5.14 22.11 5.32
C LEU A 89 4.89 20.75 4.70
N HIS A 90 3.70 20.57 4.13
CA HIS A 90 3.37 19.44 3.27
C HIS A 90 3.60 19.82 1.81
N LEU A 91 4.34 18.99 1.09
CA LEU A 91 4.66 19.18 -0.32
C LEU A 91 4.22 17.97 -1.13
N LEU A 92 3.60 18.24 -2.28
CA LEU A 92 3.46 17.31 -3.38
C LEU A 92 4.32 17.80 -4.53
N ILE A 93 5.31 17.01 -4.91
CA ILE A 93 6.22 17.33 -6.01
C ILE A 93 6.28 16.19 -7.01
N ARG A 94 6.46 16.50 -8.29
CA ARG A 94 6.82 15.53 -9.32
C ARG A 94 8.32 15.57 -9.52
N ALA A 95 9.00 14.44 -9.30
CA ALA A 95 10.42 14.32 -9.62
C ALA A 95 10.57 13.97 -11.09
N GLN A 96 11.32 14.78 -11.83
CA GLN A 96 11.63 14.54 -13.24
C GLN A 96 12.92 13.73 -13.33
N GLN A 97 12.87 12.64 -14.09
CA GLN A 97 14.02 11.78 -14.36
C GLN A 97 13.99 11.37 -15.84
N PRO A 98 15.15 11.07 -16.44
CA PRO A 98 15.20 10.53 -17.79
C PRO A 98 14.45 9.19 -17.87
N GLU A 99 13.81 8.95 -19.02
CA GLU A 99 13.13 7.69 -19.29
C GLU A 99 14.14 6.52 -19.27
N PRO A 100 13.78 5.36 -18.71
CA PRO A 100 14.65 4.20 -18.75
C PRO A 100 14.86 3.73 -20.20
N PRO A 101 16.08 3.35 -20.61
CA PRO A 101 16.30 2.68 -21.90
C PRO A 101 15.44 1.40 -21.99
N GLY A 102 14.63 1.27 -23.04
CA GLY A 102 13.85 0.05 -23.31
C GLY A 102 12.43 -0.02 -22.70
N HIS A 103 11.96 1.01 -21.98
CA HIS A 103 10.58 1.07 -21.48
C HIS A 103 9.59 1.31 -22.64
N ARG A 104 9.18 0.25 -23.35
CA ARG A 104 8.01 0.32 -24.24
C ARG A 104 6.77 0.45 -23.35
N HIS A 105 5.98 1.50 -23.56
CA HIS A 105 4.71 1.71 -22.85
C HIS A 105 3.86 0.44 -22.92
N GLY A 106 3.60 -0.20 -21.77
CA GLY A 106 2.65 -1.29 -21.69
C GLY A 106 1.30 -0.80 -22.20
N TYR A 107 0.65 -1.60 -23.05
CA TYR A 107 -0.62 -1.27 -23.69
C TYR A 107 -1.66 -0.78 -22.65
N GLY A 108 -2.16 0.45 -22.84
CA GLY A 108 -3.34 0.96 -22.13
C GLY A 108 -3.13 2.10 -21.13
N CYS A 109 -1.92 2.65 -20.97
CA CYS A 109 -1.78 3.96 -20.35
C CYS A 109 -2.03 5.06 -21.39
N GLY A 110 -3.10 5.84 -21.22
CA GLY A 110 -3.39 7.03 -22.03
C GLY A 110 -2.40 8.19 -21.80
N HIS A 111 -1.12 7.89 -21.59
CA HIS A 111 -0.07 8.90 -21.50
C HIS A 111 0.31 9.30 -22.93
N ARG A 112 0.19 10.60 -23.23
CA ARG A 112 0.64 11.16 -24.50
C ARG A 112 2.14 10.84 -24.66
N ARG A 113 2.54 10.35 -25.84
CA ARG A 113 3.95 10.21 -26.22
C ARG A 113 4.71 11.51 -25.87
N GLY A 114 5.80 11.40 -25.11
CA GLY A 114 6.71 12.52 -24.80
C GLY A 114 6.57 13.17 -23.43
N ALA A 115 5.66 12.71 -22.55
CA ALA A 115 5.67 13.14 -21.15
C ALA A 115 6.63 12.25 -20.35
N ALA A 116 7.79 12.79 -19.96
CA ALA A 116 8.72 12.10 -19.06
C ALA A 116 7.93 11.54 -17.85
N ALA A 117 8.03 10.23 -17.62
CA ALA A 117 7.38 9.58 -16.48
C ALA A 117 7.87 10.24 -15.18
N SER A 118 7.03 11.07 -14.57
CA SER A 118 7.35 11.78 -13.33
C SER A 118 6.52 11.23 -12.18
N ASP A 119 7.20 10.53 -11.28
CA ASP A 119 6.62 10.05 -10.04
C ASP A 119 6.28 11.25 -9.14
N CYS A 120 5.07 11.25 -8.58
CA CYS A 120 4.67 12.25 -7.60
C CYS A 120 4.99 11.76 -6.18
N TYR A 121 5.63 12.61 -5.40
CA TYR A 121 6.07 12.32 -4.05
C TYR A 121 5.42 13.28 -3.04
N GLN A 122 4.99 12.71 -1.92
CA GLN A 122 4.59 13.43 -0.72
C GLN A 122 5.80 13.59 0.21
N ILE A 123 6.07 14.84 0.61
CA ILE A 123 7.15 15.20 1.53
C ILE A 123 6.56 16.04 2.67
N LEU A 124 6.95 15.71 3.90
CA LEU A 124 6.61 16.44 5.11
C LEU A 124 7.89 17.05 5.67
N LEU A 125 8.00 18.38 5.59
CA LEU A 125 9.16 19.12 6.07
C LEU A 125 8.83 19.86 7.36
N GLY A 126 9.60 19.59 8.40
CA GLY A 126 9.62 20.44 9.58
C GLY A 126 10.48 21.67 9.31
N VAL A 127 10.05 22.83 9.82
CA VAL A 127 10.75 24.12 9.62
C VAL A 127 11.07 24.74 10.98
N ARG A 128 12.34 25.07 11.23
CA ARG A 128 12.79 25.73 12.47
C ARG A 128 13.90 26.74 12.18
N SER A 129 14.17 27.68 13.09
CA SER A 129 15.37 28.52 13.01
C SER A 129 16.63 27.70 13.32
N ALA A 130 16.61 26.94 14.42
CA ALA A 130 17.67 26.03 14.84
C ALA A 130 17.13 24.63 15.06
N LEU A 131 17.85 23.62 14.56
CA LEU A 131 17.49 22.21 14.71
C LEU A 131 18.03 21.65 16.03
N PRO A 132 17.18 21.10 16.92
CA PRO A 132 17.64 20.43 18.14
C PRO A 132 18.57 19.25 17.83
N PRO A 133 19.59 18.96 18.67
CA PRO A 133 20.54 17.87 18.44
C PRO A 133 19.90 16.50 18.16
N PRO A 134 18.82 16.07 18.85
CA PRO A 134 18.17 14.78 18.55
C PRO A 134 17.58 14.66 17.14
N LEU A 135 17.31 15.79 16.48
CA LEU A 135 16.76 15.83 15.13
C LEU A 135 17.85 16.01 14.05
N ALA A 136 19.12 16.13 14.42
CA ALA A 136 20.22 16.29 13.46
C ALA A 136 20.25 15.21 12.35
N PRO A 137 19.97 13.91 12.63
CA PRO A 137 19.92 12.89 11.58
C PRO A 137 18.78 13.08 10.56
N ALA A 138 17.77 13.89 10.90
CA ALA A 138 16.63 14.19 10.04
C ALA A 138 16.85 15.42 9.15
N LEU A 139 18.02 16.07 9.23
CA LEU A 139 18.32 17.29 8.47
C LEU A 139 18.17 17.06 6.96
N VAL A 140 17.42 17.96 6.33
CA VAL A 140 17.31 18.06 4.87
C VAL A 140 18.27 19.13 4.36
N GLY A 141 18.32 20.28 5.02
CA GLY A 141 19.24 21.37 4.70
C GLY A 141 18.72 22.75 5.09
N ARG A 142 19.37 23.79 4.59
CA ARG A 142 18.96 25.19 4.73
C ARG A 142 18.78 25.79 3.34
N PRO A 143 17.58 26.27 2.97
CA PRO A 143 17.38 26.88 1.67
C PRO A 143 18.14 28.21 1.61
N ASP A 144 18.61 28.54 0.42
CA ASP A 144 19.23 29.83 0.11
C ASP A 144 18.19 30.68 -0.64
N GLY A 145 17.75 31.78 -0.02
CA GLY A 145 16.68 32.62 -0.55
C GLY A 145 15.28 32.00 -0.51
N GLY A 146 14.32 32.70 -1.12
CA GLY A 146 12.90 32.30 -1.11
C GLY A 146 12.21 32.51 0.25
N PRO A 147 10.97 32.02 0.42
CA PRO A 147 10.14 32.31 1.60
C PRO A 147 10.62 31.64 2.90
N LEU A 148 11.51 30.65 2.81
CA LEU A 148 12.05 29.92 3.96
C LEU A 148 13.53 30.22 4.22
N ASP A 149 14.04 31.32 3.65
CA ASP A 149 15.42 31.75 3.85
C ASP A 149 15.80 31.88 5.34
N GLY A 150 17.02 31.47 5.68
CA GLY A 150 17.51 31.43 7.05
C GLY A 150 16.86 30.38 7.96
N ARG A 151 15.96 29.53 7.45
CA ARG A 151 15.38 28.40 8.19
C ARG A 151 16.18 27.11 7.98
N THR A 152 15.99 26.16 8.88
CA THR A 152 16.50 24.79 8.80
C THR A 152 15.34 23.83 8.57
N LEU A 153 15.47 23.01 7.53
CA LEU A 153 14.48 22.02 7.08
C LEU A 153 14.91 20.61 7.48
N TYR A 154 13.95 19.79 7.90
CA TYR A 154 14.20 18.42 8.34
C TYR A 154 12.98 17.52 8.06
N GLU A 155 13.16 16.19 8.07
CA GLU A 155 12.07 15.22 7.92
C GLU A 155 11.13 15.31 9.13
N ALA A 156 9.90 15.79 8.89
CA ALA A 156 8.97 16.15 9.95
C ALA A 156 8.58 14.97 10.83
N LEU A 157 8.52 13.75 10.28
CA LEU A 157 8.12 12.57 11.05
C LEU A 157 9.13 12.17 12.14
N ALA A 158 10.35 12.71 12.09
CA ALA A 158 11.33 12.53 13.15
C ALA A 158 11.04 13.40 14.39
N ASP A 159 10.24 14.49 14.27
CA ASP A 159 9.82 15.32 15.40
C ASP A 159 8.48 14.80 15.97
N PRO A 160 8.46 14.24 17.20
CA PRO A 160 7.23 13.71 17.81
C PRO A 160 6.11 14.75 17.92
N ARG A 161 6.44 16.05 18.00
CA ARG A 161 5.43 17.11 18.07
C ARG A 161 4.68 17.25 16.74
N LEU A 162 5.41 17.17 15.62
CA LEU A 162 4.84 17.25 14.28
C LEU A 162 4.09 15.96 13.92
N ALA A 163 4.62 14.80 14.30
CA ALA A 163 3.91 13.53 14.17
C ALA A 163 2.58 13.55 14.97
N GLY A 164 2.59 14.02 16.22
CA GLY A 164 1.38 14.17 17.03
C GLY A 164 0.34 15.12 16.41
N LEU A 165 0.78 16.19 15.75
CA LEU A 165 -0.12 17.09 15.03
C LEU A 165 -0.86 16.39 13.88
N LEU A 166 -0.20 15.48 13.15
CA LEU A 166 -0.86 14.74 12.06
C LEU A 166 -2.02 13.91 12.59
N LEU A 167 -1.86 13.26 13.75
CA LEU A 167 -2.97 12.57 14.43
C LEU A 167 -4.10 13.53 14.79
N GLU A 168 -3.79 14.70 15.33
CA GLU A 168 -4.79 15.72 15.68
C GLU A 168 -5.55 16.23 14.44
N ARG A 169 -4.88 16.39 13.29
CA ARG A 169 -5.55 16.72 12.03
C ARG A 169 -6.45 15.59 11.53
N LEU A 170 -6.06 14.33 11.69
CA LEU A 170 -6.88 13.17 11.33
C LEU A 170 -8.07 13.00 12.28
N ARG A 171 -7.93 13.39 13.55
CA ARG A 171 -9.00 13.37 14.55
C ARG A 171 -10.11 14.37 14.25
N VAL A 172 -9.77 15.50 13.63
CA VAL A 172 -10.70 16.59 13.31
C VAL A 172 -10.91 16.66 11.78
N PRO A 173 -11.97 16.03 11.24
CA PRO A 173 -12.22 16.05 9.81
C PRO A 173 -12.42 17.49 9.31
N GLY A 174 -11.98 17.76 8.08
CA GLY A 174 -12.03 19.11 7.53
C GLY A 174 -11.11 19.31 6.34
N ARG A 175 -10.99 20.56 5.90
CA ARG A 175 -10.09 20.96 4.81
C ARG A 175 -9.03 21.94 5.31
N LEU A 176 -7.83 21.81 4.77
CA LEU A 176 -6.78 22.81 4.89
C LEU A 176 -6.12 22.98 3.52
N GLY A 177 -6.45 24.09 2.84
CA GLY A 177 -6.08 24.28 1.44
C GLY A 177 -6.54 23.09 0.57
N PRO A 178 -5.65 22.47 -0.22
CA PRO A 178 -5.98 21.32 -1.07
C PRO A 178 -6.16 20.00 -0.29
N LEU A 179 -5.77 19.96 0.99
CA LEU A 179 -5.86 18.76 1.81
C LEU A 179 -7.27 18.57 2.37
N ARG A 180 -7.76 17.35 2.32
CA ARG A 180 -9.01 16.92 2.95
C ARG A 180 -8.72 15.79 3.93
N PHE A 181 -9.10 16.00 5.19
CA PHE A 181 -9.02 15.02 6.27
C PHE A 181 -10.39 14.43 6.49
N VAL A 182 -10.46 13.10 6.55
CA VAL A 182 -11.68 12.34 6.75
C VAL A 182 -11.48 11.37 7.90
N ARG A 183 -12.50 11.21 8.73
CA ARG A 183 -12.53 10.28 9.86
C ARG A 183 -13.78 9.44 9.76
N GLU A 184 -13.68 8.15 10.02
CA GLU A 184 -14.87 7.31 10.17
C GLU A 184 -15.71 7.80 11.35
N PRO A 185 -17.02 8.08 11.17
CA PRO A 185 -17.86 8.65 12.23
C PRO A 185 -17.94 7.77 13.48
N ALA A 186 -17.93 6.45 13.30
CA ALA A 186 -18.05 5.47 14.38
C ALA A 186 -16.73 5.26 15.16
N THR A 187 -15.60 5.75 14.65
CA THR A 187 -14.28 5.49 15.24
C THR A 187 -13.83 6.63 16.13
N ALA A 188 -13.65 6.35 17.42
CA ALA A 188 -13.04 7.28 18.36
C ALA A 188 -11.51 7.22 18.24
N ILE A 189 -10.88 8.38 18.05
CA ILE A 189 -9.41 8.52 18.04
C ILE A 189 -9.04 9.35 19.26
N PRO A 190 -8.34 8.78 20.26
CA PRO A 190 -7.88 9.50 21.45
C PRO A 190 -6.94 10.66 21.07
N ALA A 191 -7.03 11.77 21.80
CA ALA A 191 -6.25 12.98 21.51
C ALA A 191 -4.78 12.90 21.97
N VAL A 192 -4.45 12.00 22.89
CA VAL A 192 -3.11 11.89 23.48
C VAL A 192 -2.58 10.49 23.28
N LEU A 193 -2.01 10.25 22.10
CA LEU A 193 -1.29 9.01 21.78
C LEU A 193 0.13 9.36 21.37
N ALA A 194 1.11 8.80 22.06
CA ALA A 194 2.52 9.04 21.79
C ALA A 194 2.90 8.48 20.40
N PRO A 195 3.45 9.29 19.49
CA PRO A 195 3.88 8.82 18.18
C PRO A 195 5.22 8.09 18.26
N ARG A 196 5.35 7.01 17.49
CA ARG A 196 6.58 6.25 17.29
C ARG A 196 6.76 5.95 15.81
N LEU A 197 7.77 6.56 15.21
CA LEU A 197 8.13 6.33 13.80
C LEU A 197 8.65 4.90 13.62
N MET A 198 8.14 4.20 12.62
CA MET A 198 8.58 2.87 12.24
C MET A 198 9.67 2.93 11.17
N THR A 199 10.79 2.25 11.44
CA THR A 199 11.96 2.25 10.56
C THR A 199 12.02 1.04 9.62
N ALA A 200 11.09 0.08 9.70
CA ALA A 200 11.17 -1.19 8.97
C ALA A 200 10.56 -1.20 7.54
N GLU A 201 9.68 -0.25 7.18
CA GLU A 201 8.94 -0.29 5.91
C GLU A 201 9.74 0.18 4.68
N GLN A 202 9.60 -0.49 3.53
CA GLN A 202 10.43 -0.21 2.35
C GLN A 202 9.91 0.93 1.46
N SER A 203 8.60 1.01 1.20
CA SER A 203 8.00 1.95 0.23
C SER A 203 7.35 3.18 0.86
N ASN A 204 7.04 3.14 2.15
CA ASN A 204 6.27 4.14 2.86
C ASN A 204 6.91 4.53 4.21
N SER A 205 6.25 5.42 4.93
CA SER A 205 6.57 5.74 6.31
C SER A 205 5.36 5.48 7.19
N SER A 206 5.56 4.79 8.31
CA SER A 206 4.49 4.56 9.26
C SER A 206 4.79 5.12 10.64
N VAL A 207 3.75 5.63 11.30
CA VAL A 207 3.82 6.12 12.68
C VAL A 207 2.79 5.34 13.50
N VAL A 208 3.25 4.66 14.55
CA VAL A 208 2.37 4.03 15.54
C VAL A 208 2.03 5.06 16.62
N TYR A 209 0.77 5.13 17.01
CA TYR A 209 0.26 6.03 18.03
C TYR A 209 -0.25 5.22 19.21
N GLY A 210 0.49 5.26 20.33
CA GLY A 210 0.12 4.64 21.61
C GLY A 210 -0.29 3.17 21.48
N ASP A 211 0.36 2.42 20.58
CA ASP A 211 0.07 1.02 20.24
C ASP A 211 -1.44 0.73 20.00
N THR A 212 -2.17 1.74 19.52
CA THR A 212 -3.62 1.66 19.24
C THR A 212 -3.89 1.84 17.75
N PHE A 213 -3.20 2.78 17.12
CA PHE A 213 -3.33 3.07 15.69
C PHE A 213 -1.97 3.09 15.01
N ILE A 214 -1.97 2.78 13.73
CA ILE A 214 -0.84 2.96 12.82
C ILE A 214 -1.28 3.84 11.67
N LEU A 215 -0.55 4.93 11.43
CA LEU A 215 -0.72 5.79 10.26
C LEU A 215 0.32 5.40 9.23
N LYS A 216 -0.12 4.92 8.08
CA LYS A 216 0.70 4.69 6.91
C LYS A 216 0.65 5.92 6.00
N LEU A 217 1.80 6.52 5.74
CA LEU A 217 1.96 7.68 4.86
C LEU A 217 2.55 7.24 3.53
N PHE A 218 1.76 7.41 2.46
CA PHE A 218 2.18 7.06 1.12
C PHE A 218 3.19 8.08 0.62
N ARG A 219 4.43 7.63 0.36
CA ARG A 219 5.51 8.53 -0.07
C ARG A 219 5.48 8.79 -1.55
N ARG A 220 5.25 7.75 -2.36
CA ARG A 220 4.98 7.87 -3.79
C ARG A 220 3.48 7.77 -4.03
N VAL A 221 2.88 8.81 -4.58
CA VAL A 221 1.43 8.94 -4.74
C VAL A 221 1.07 9.02 -6.22
N SER A 222 -0.13 8.55 -6.56
CA SER A 222 -0.70 8.61 -7.90
C SER A 222 -2.13 9.13 -7.82
N PRO A 223 -2.65 9.77 -8.87
CA PRO A 223 -4.06 10.14 -8.93
C PRO A 223 -4.94 8.89 -8.79
N GLY A 224 -5.98 8.98 -7.98
CA GLY A 224 -6.90 7.89 -7.68
C GLY A 224 -6.82 7.42 -6.23
N THR A 225 -7.86 6.73 -5.77
CA THR A 225 -7.89 6.13 -4.44
C THR A 225 -6.87 5.00 -4.33
N ASN A 226 -6.03 5.04 -3.29
CA ASN A 226 -5.09 3.95 -3.01
C ASN A 226 -5.85 2.67 -2.60
N PRO A 227 -5.55 1.49 -3.17
CA PRO A 227 -6.11 0.19 -2.76
C PRO A 227 -6.07 -0.10 -1.26
N ASP A 228 -5.04 0.36 -0.56
CA ASP A 228 -4.86 0.19 0.88
C ASP A 228 -5.79 1.09 1.73
N LEU A 229 -6.54 1.98 1.07
CA LEU A 229 -7.73 2.62 1.62
C LEU A 229 -9.01 1.98 1.06
N GLU A 230 -9.08 1.81 -0.27
CA GLU A 230 -10.28 1.37 -0.99
C GLU A 230 -10.78 0.00 -0.53
N LEU A 231 -9.89 -0.99 -0.41
CA LEU A 231 -10.25 -2.37 -0.10
C LEU A 231 -10.61 -2.54 1.38
N PRO A 232 -9.80 -2.09 2.36
CA PRO A 232 -10.18 -2.15 3.77
C PRO A 232 -11.47 -1.38 4.07
N LEU A 233 -11.70 -0.22 3.44
CA LEU A 233 -12.93 0.55 3.63
C LEU A 233 -14.16 -0.16 3.06
N ALA A 234 -14.04 -0.83 1.92
CA ALA A 234 -15.13 -1.63 1.37
C ALA A 234 -15.44 -2.84 2.27
N LEU A 235 -14.40 -3.51 2.78
CA LEU A 235 -14.53 -4.65 3.68
C LEU A 235 -15.11 -4.27 5.05
N ALA A 236 -14.80 -3.08 5.57
CA ALA A 236 -15.36 -2.56 6.83
C ALA A 236 -16.88 -2.37 6.79
N ARG A 237 -17.49 -2.35 5.59
CA ARG A 237 -18.95 -2.31 5.39
C ARG A 237 -19.59 -3.71 5.30
N THR A 238 -18.77 -4.75 5.44
CA THR A 238 -19.19 -6.15 5.48
C THR A 238 -18.98 -6.72 6.88
N ASP A 239 -19.32 -7.99 7.06
CA ASP A 239 -19.03 -8.79 8.24
C ASP A 239 -17.55 -9.27 8.32
N CYS A 240 -16.73 -8.94 7.32
CA CYS A 240 -15.32 -9.32 7.29
C CYS A 240 -14.51 -8.57 8.34
N THR A 241 -14.07 -9.32 9.35
CA THR A 241 -13.28 -8.82 10.47
C THR A 241 -11.78 -9.09 10.30
N ARG A 242 -11.38 -9.76 9.21
CA ARG A 242 -10.00 -10.20 8.93
C ARG A 242 -9.10 -9.10 8.38
N VAL A 243 -9.61 -7.88 8.22
CA VAL A 243 -8.86 -6.72 7.73
C VAL A 243 -9.12 -5.55 8.67
N PRO A 244 -8.08 -4.87 9.19
CA PRO A 244 -8.26 -3.69 10.03
C PRO A 244 -9.04 -2.60 9.29
N ALA A 245 -10.17 -2.16 9.85
CA ALA A 245 -10.97 -1.11 9.25
C ALA A 245 -10.26 0.26 9.37
N PRO A 246 -10.16 1.06 8.30
CA PRO A 246 -9.59 2.41 8.39
C PRO A 246 -10.34 3.28 9.40
N ALA A 247 -9.60 4.00 10.23
CA ALA A 247 -10.13 4.93 11.24
C ALA A 247 -10.22 6.38 10.70
N ALA A 248 -9.23 6.78 9.91
CA ALA A 248 -9.15 8.09 9.28
C ALA A 248 -8.20 8.05 8.10
N TRP A 249 -8.29 9.02 7.20
CA TRP A 249 -7.35 9.19 6.10
C TRP A 249 -7.33 10.64 5.66
N PHE A 250 -6.34 10.98 4.84
CA PHE A 250 -6.31 12.27 4.20
C PHE A 250 -5.86 12.15 2.76
N GLU A 251 -6.32 13.10 1.95
CA GLU A 251 -6.07 13.16 0.53
C GLU A 251 -5.80 14.60 0.10
N ALA A 252 -5.11 14.76 -1.03
CA ALA A 252 -5.02 16.04 -1.71
C ALA A 252 -5.90 16.01 -2.95
N ALA A 253 -6.80 16.99 -3.07
CA ALA A 253 -7.46 17.27 -4.33
C ALA A 253 -6.61 18.31 -5.09
N PRO A 254 -6.06 17.97 -6.27
CA PRO A 254 -5.41 18.99 -7.08
C PRO A 254 -6.43 20.09 -7.47
N PRO A 255 -5.99 21.34 -7.68
CA PRO A 255 -6.86 22.40 -8.14
C PRO A 255 -7.59 21.99 -9.43
N ALA A 256 -8.87 22.35 -9.57
CA ALA A 256 -9.56 22.12 -10.83
C ALA A 256 -8.96 23.03 -11.91
N GLU A 257 -8.35 22.44 -12.94
CA GLU A 257 -7.89 23.16 -14.12
C GLU A 257 -9.00 23.16 -15.19
N GLY A 258 -9.64 24.32 -15.38
CA GLY A 258 -10.66 24.53 -16.42
C GLY A 258 -11.99 23.80 -16.21
N ALA A 259 -12.78 23.71 -17.28
CA ALA A 259 -14.12 23.07 -17.29
C ALA A 259 -14.07 21.53 -17.48
N GLY A 260 -12.90 20.92 -17.32
CA GLY A 260 -12.72 19.48 -17.49
C GLY A 260 -13.28 18.65 -16.32
N PRO A 261 -13.27 17.31 -16.43
CA PRO A 261 -13.58 16.44 -15.31
C PRO A 261 -12.67 16.76 -14.12
N ARG A 262 -13.22 16.79 -12.91
CA ARG A 262 -12.41 17.02 -11.71
C ARG A 262 -11.30 15.97 -11.64
N PRO A 263 -10.04 16.39 -11.46
CA PRO A 263 -8.93 15.47 -11.35
C PRO A 263 -9.10 14.55 -10.13
N GLU A 264 -8.70 13.28 -10.27
CA GLU A 264 -8.75 12.32 -9.17
C GLU A 264 -7.85 12.77 -8.00
N PRO A 265 -8.28 12.56 -6.74
CA PRO A 265 -7.48 12.93 -5.58
C PRO A 265 -6.26 12.02 -5.43
N PHE A 266 -5.24 12.49 -4.72
CA PHE A 266 -4.14 11.67 -4.25
C PHE A 266 -4.47 11.19 -2.83
N THR A 267 -4.61 9.89 -2.59
CA THR A 267 -4.62 9.38 -1.21
C THR A 267 -3.22 9.52 -0.61
N LEU A 268 -3.11 10.17 0.54
CA LEU A 268 -1.84 10.59 1.13
C LEU A 268 -1.44 9.78 2.36
N GLY A 269 -2.42 9.30 3.13
CA GLY A 269 -2.17 8.38 4.22
C GLY A 269 -3.45 7.87 4.85
N VAL A 270 -3.33 6.71 5.50
CA VAL A 270 -4.43 5.97 6.13
C VAL A 270 -4.05 5.63 7.56
N LEU A 271 -4.90 5.99 8.50
CA LEU A 271 -4.84 5.60 9.89
C LEU A 271 -5.74 4.38 10.08
N GLN A 272 -5.20 3.30 10.64
CA GLN A 272 -5.93 2.07 10.92
C GLN A 272 -5.55 1.52 12.30
N PRO A 273 -6.35 0.63 12.89
CA PRO A 273 -5.99 -0.06 14.12
C PRO A 273 -4.63 -0.73 14.03
N TYR A 274 -3.81 -0.56 15.06
CA TYR A 274 -2.56 -1.29 15.21
C TYR A 274 -2.84 -2.59 15.96
N LEU A 275 -2.49 -3.74 15.36
CA LEU A 275 -2.73 -5.06 15.94
C LEU A 275 -1.63 -5.39 16.96
N THR A 276 -1.75 -4.82 18.16
CA THR A 276 -0.78 -5.02 19.24
C THR A 276 -0.71 -6.48 19.67
N GLY A 277 0.51 -6.99 19.84
CA GLY A 277 0.74 -8.38 20.22
C GLY A 277 0.55 -9.39 19.08
N SER A 278 0.31 -8.94 17.84
CA SER A 278 0.26 -9.85 16.69
C SER A 278 1.66 -10.31 16.28
N ALA A 279 1.78 -11.59 15.91
CA ALA A 279 2.96 -12.15 15.29
C ALA A 279 2.92 -11.98 13.76
N ASP A 280 4.06 -11.60 13.17
CA ASP A 280 4.25 -11.57 11.72
C ASP A 280 4.26 -13.00 11.15
N GLY A 281 3.47 -13.27 10.12
CA GLY A 281 3.29 -14.61 9.57
C GLY A 281 4.56 -15.20 8.98
N TRP A 282 5.45 -14.36 8.42
CA TRP A 282 6.75 -14.80 7.92
C TRP A 282 7.65 -15.23 9.09
N ARG A 283 7.72 -14.40 10.14
CA ARG A 283 8.47 -14.73 11.35
C ARG A 283 7.94 -16.01 12.03
N LEU A 284 6.63 -16.15 12.13
CA LEU A 284 5.98 -17.32 12.71
C LEU A 284 6.36 -18.60 11.96
N ALA A 285 6.36 -18.57 10.62
CA ALA A 285 6.78 -19.71 9.80
C ALA A 285 8.27 -20.07 10.01
N LEU A 286 9.16 -19.06 10.08
CA LEU A 286 10.59 -19.28 10.33
C LEU A 286 10.86 -19.83 11.74
N ASP A 287 10.16 -19.32 12.75
CA ASP A 287 10.28 -19.81 14.12
C ASP A 287 9.79 -21.26 14.22
N ALA A 288 8.66 -21.60 13.58
CA ALA A 288 8.17 -22.98 13.48
C ALA A 288 9.18 -23.92 12.79
N LEU A 289 9.78 -23.48 11.68
CA LEU A 289 10.83 -24.23 10.98
C LEU A 289 12.07 -24.45 11.85
N THR A 290 12.47 -23.44 12.64
CA THR A 290 13.63 -23.51 13.53
C THR A 290 13.47 -24.57 14.61
N VAL A 291 12.27 -24.67 15.20
CA VAL A 291 11.96 -25.65 16.26
C VAL A 291 11.34 -26.95 15.72
N ARG A 292 11.26 -27.10 14.38
CA ARG A 292 10.64 -28.25 13.70
C ARG A 292 9.18 -28.50 14.12
N ALA A 293 8.44 -27.43 14.40
CA ALA A 293 7.02 -27.49 14.70
C ALA A 293 6.19 -27.63 13.42
N ASP A 294 5.02 -28.27 13.53
CA ASP A 294 4.05 -28.31 12.46
C ASP A 294 3.40 -26.94 12.25
N PHE A 295 3.32 -26.51 10.99
CA PHE A 295 2.72 -25.24 10.58
C PHE A 295 1.40 -25.45 9.79
N THR A 296 0.98 -26.69 9.57
CA THR A 296 -0.17 -27.01 8.71
C THR A 296 -1.49 -26.44 9.24
N ASP A 297 -1.74 -26.46 10.55
CA ASP A 297 -2.94 -25.87 11.14
C ASP A 297 -2.98 -24.34 10.98
N ALA A 298 -1.84 -23.68 11.23
CA ALA A 298 -1.70 -22.24 11.02
C ALA A 298 -1.93 -21.87 9.54
N ALA A 299 -1.38 -22.66 8.61
CA ALA A 299 -1.55 -22.47 7.17
C ALA A 299 -2.98 -22.73 6.71
N ARG A 300 -3.67 -23.76 7.23
CA ARG A 300 -5.09 -24.01 6.98
C ARG A 300 -5.95 -22.84 7.45
N ALA A 301 -5.74 -22.35 8.67
CA ALA A 301 -6.45 -21.19 9.20
C ALA A 301 -6.18 -19.90 8.40
N LEU A 302 -4.97 -19.76 7.85
CA LEU A 302 -4.63 -18.65 6.94
C LEU A 302 -5.36 -18.81 5.59
N GLY A 303 -5.44 -20.01 5.03
CA GLY A 303 -6.22 -20.31 3.83
C GLY A 303 -7.70 -19.97 3.98
N HIS A 304 -8.28 -20.37 5.11
CA HIS A 304 -9.64 -20.01 5.52
C HIS A 304 -9.82 -18.49 5.56
N THR A 305 -8.88 -17.78 6.20
CA THR A 305 -8.90 -16.32 6.29
C THR A 305 -8.80 -15.64 4.92
N THR A 306 -7.93 -16.12 4.03
CA THR A 306 -7.83 -15.58 2.66
C THR A 306 -9.14 -15.75 1.90
N ALA A 307 -9.80 -16.92 2.03
CA ALA A 307 -11.09 -17.15 1.39
C ALA A 307 -12.19 -16.24 1.93
N GLU A 308 -12.27 -16.04 3.26
CA GLU A 308 -13.23 -15.08 3.85
C GLU A 308 -13.05 -13.67 3.26
N VAL A 309 -11.80 -13.18 3.18
CA VAL A 309 -11.48 -11.87 2.61
C VAL A 309 -11.82 -11.80 1.13
N HIS A 310 -11.48 -12.83 0.34
CA HIS A 310 -11.83 -12.88 -1.08
C HIS A 310 -13.35 -12.86 -1.31
N LEU A 311 -14.11 -13.66 -0.58
CA LEU A 311 -15.57 -13.69 -0.70
C LEU A 311 -16.20 -12.37 -0.27
N ALA A 312 -15.70 -11.76 0.81
CA ALA A 312 -16.17 -10.45 1.24
C ALA A 312 -15.86 -9.35 0.22
N MET A 313 -14.67 -9.35 -0.39
CA MET A 313 -14.34 -8.43 -1.48
C MET A 313 -15.25 -8.64 -2.70
N ALA A 314 -15.53 -9.90 -3.07
CA ALA A 314 -16.43 -10.21 -4.18
C ALA A 314 -17.88 -9.74 -3.93
N ARG A 315 -18.33 -9.76 -2.67
CA ARG A 315 -19.64 -9.22 -2.28
C ARG A 315 -19.66 -7.68 -2.28
N ALA A 316 -18.59 -7.06 -1.80
CA ALA A 316 -18.53 -5.61 -1.59
C ALA A 316 -18.17 -4.80 -2.84
N LEU A 317 -17.48 -5.42 -3.82
CA LEU A 317 -16.88 -4.73 -4.95
C LEU A 317 -17.26 -5.41 -6.28
N PRO A 318 -17.25 -4.68 -7.41
CA PRO A 318 -17.60 -5.26 -8.70
C PRO A 318 -16.71 -6.46 -9.08
N THR A 319 -17.37 -7.55 -9.49
CA THR A 319 -16.74 -8.72 -10.09
C THR A 319 -16.89 -8.70 -11.61
N SER A 320 -16.04 -9.43 -12.31
CA SER A 320 -16.13 -9.63 -13.76
C SER A 320 -15.84 -11.08 -14.12
N VAL A 321 -16.11 -11.46 -15.36
CA VAL A 321 -15.79 -12.79 -15.89
C VAL A 321 -14.74 -12.61 -16.97
N LEU A 322 -13.60 -13.27 -16.79
CA LEU A 322 -12.57 -13.38 -17.81
C LEU A 322 -13.07 -14.36 -18.87
N ARG A 323 -13.34 -13.83 -20.06
CA ARG A 323 -13.69 -14.61 -21.25
C ARG A 323 -12.47 -14.72 -22.16
N ARG A 324 -12.61 -15.47 -23.25
CA ARG A 324 -11.56 -15.75 -24.23
C ARG A 324 -10.58 -14.59 -24.46
N ARG A 325 -11.09 -13.40 -24.87
CA ARG A 325 -10.24 -12.23 -25.16
C ARG A 325 -9.44 -11.74 -23.94
N GLN A 326 -10.05 -11.71 -22.76
CA GLN A 326 -9.35 -11.30 -21.53
C GLN A 326 -8.29 -12.33 -21.11
N ILE A 327 -8.58 -13.62 -21.28
CA ILE A 327 -7.65 -14.72 -20.96
C ILE A 327 -6.46 -14.69 -21.92
N GLU A 328 -6.71 -14.57 -23.23
CA GLU A 328 -5.66 -14.42 -24.24
C GLU A 328 -4.76 -13.20 -23.95
N HIS A 329 -5.36 -12.07 -23.55
CA HIS A 329 -4.61 -10.88 -23.17
C HIS A 329 -3.78 -11.07 -21.89
N LEU A 330 -4.32 -11.76 -20.87
CA LEU A 330 -3.60 -12.07 -19.64
C LEU A 330 -2.37 -12.95 -19.93
N ALA A 331 -2.55 -14.03 -20.70
CA ALA A 331 -1.48 -14.94 -21.09
C ALA A 331 -0.40 -14.26 -21.95
N ALA A 332 -0.80 -13.37 -22.86
CA ALA A 332 0.13 -12.57 -23.64
C ALA A 332 0.98 -11.66 -22.74
N GLY A 333 0.36 -10.96 -21.78
CA GLY A 333 1.09 -10.11 -20.84
C GLY A 333 2.05 -10.90 -19.93
N MET A 334 1.70 -12.11 -19.53
CA MET A 334 2.60 -13.02 -18.80
C MET A 334 3.79 -13.46 -19.66
N SER A 335 3.54 -13.77 -20.94
CA SER A 335 4.59 -14.14 -21.91
C SER A 335 5.57 -13.00 -22.15
N GLU A 336 5.09 -11.77 -22.33
CA GLU A 336 5.94 -10.59 -22.50
C GLU A 336 6.84 -10.33 -21.28
N ARG A 337 6.29 -10.53 -20.07
CA ARG A 337 7.08 -10.40 -18.83
C ARG A 337 8.16 -11.47 -18.74
N LEU A 338 7.86 -12.71 -19.11
CA LEU A 338 8.84 -13.79 -19.18
C LEU A 338 9.96 -13.47 -20.18
N ASP A 339 9.62 -12.95 -21.36
CA ASP A 339 10.61 -12.56 -22.37
C ASP A 339 11.55 -11.48 -21.87
N SER A 340 10.97 -10.44 -21.26
CA SER A 340 11.75 -9.35 -20.66
C SER A 340 12.64 -9.84 -19.51
N ALA A 341 12.11 -10.73 -18.65
CA ALA A 341 12.85 -11.31 -17.53
C ALA A 341 14.01 -12.18 -18.02
N ALA A 342 13.79 -13.02 -19.02
CA ALA A 342 14.82 -13.90 -19.58
C ALA A 342 15.93 -13.09 -20.28
N ALA A 343 15.59 -11.97 -20.91
CA ALA A 343 16.58 -11.05 -21.47
C ALA A 343 17.41 -10.36 -20.35
N ALA A 344 16.79 -10.04 -19.22
CA ALA A 344 17.46 -9.37 -18.10
C ALA A 344 18.27 -10.32 -17.20
N VAL A 345 17.87 -11.57 -17.07
CA VAL A 345 18.48 -12.57 -16.17
C VAL A 345 18.85 -13.83 -16.98
N PRO A 346 20.11 -13.96 -17.45
CA PRO A 346 20.53 -15.07 -18.31
C PRO A 346 20.24 -16.47 -17.76
N ALA A 347 20.25 -16.64 -16.43
CA ALA A 347 19.94 -17.92 -15.78
C ALA A 347 18.52 -18.44 -16.07
N LEU A 348 17.58 -17.56 -16.46
CA LEU A 348 16.20 -17.93 -16.80
C LEU A 348 16.04 -18.44 -18.25
N GLN A 349 16.98 -18.09 -19.15
CA GLN A 349 16.89 -18.42 -20.58
C GLN A 349 16.66 -19.90 -20.89
N PRO A 350 17.37 -20.86 -20.25
CA PRO A 350 17.17 -22.29 -20.55
C PRO A 350 15.74 -22.79 -20.29
N TYR A 351 14.99 -22.11 -19.42
CA TYR A 351 13.64 -22.50 -19.02
C TYR A 351 12.56 -21.76 -19.80
N ARG A 352 12.89 -20.67 -20.51
CA ARG A 352 11.94 -19.77 -21.16
C ARG A 352 10.91 -20.51 -22.02
N ALA A 353 11.35 -21.41 -22.90
CA ALA A 353 10.44 -22.14 -23.78
C ALA A 353 9.43 -23.01 -22.99
N ALA A 354 9.90 -23.76 -21.99
CA ALA A 354 9.05 -24.62 -21.18
C ALA A 354 8.03 -23.82 -20.33
N LEU A 355 8.41 -22.61 -19.88
CA LEU A 355 7.52 -21.74 -19.11
C LEU A 355 6.43 -21.10 -19.97
N HIS A 356 6.70 -20.78 -21.25
CA HIS A 356 5.65 -20.27 -22.15
C HIS A 356 4.46 -21.22 -22.26
N HIS A 357 4.70 -22.53 -22.21
CA HIS A 357 3.61 -23.52 -22.27
C HIS A 357 2.56 -23.32 -21.18
N ALA A 358 2.93 -22.85 -19.97
CA ALA A 358 1.94 -22.56 -18.93
C ALA A 358 0.96 -21.45 -19.34
N TYR A 359 1.43 -20.45 -20.10
CA TYR A 359 0.60 -19.35 -20.59
C TYR A 359 -0.16 -19.74 -21.86
N GLU A 360 0.45 -20.56 -22.72
CA GLU A 360 -0.21 -21.10 -23.91
C GLU A 360 -1.37 -22.04 -23.55
N ASP A 361 -1.18 -22.92 -22.55
CA ASP A 361 -2.22 -23.80 -22.02
C ASP A 361 -3.40 -22.95 -21.46
N LEU A 362 -3.09 -21.89 -20.70
CA LEU A 362 -4.10 -20.94 -20.20
C LEU A 362 -4.90 -20.28 -21.35
N ALA A 363 -4.19 -19.80 -22.38
CA ALA A 363 -4.83 -19.21 -23.57
C ALA A 363 -5.65 -20.24 -24.37
N ALA A 364 -5.19 -21.50 -24.45
CA ALA A 364 -5.90 -22.59 -25.11
C ALA A 364 -7.22 -22.92 -24.40
N LEU A 365 -7.23 -22.97 -23.06
CA LEU A 365 -8.46 -23.14 -22.28
C LEU A 365 -9.46 -22.00 -22.53
N GLY A 366 -8.99 -20.76 -22.58
CA GLY A 366 -9.83 -19.61 -22.95
C GLY A 366 -10.42 -19.72 -24.36
N ARG A 367 -9.65 -20.22 -25.32
CA ARG A 367 -10.12 -20.50 -26.70
C ARG A 367 -11.14 -21.64 -26.74
N ALA A 368 -11.00 -22.63 -25.88
CA ALA A 368 -11.94 -23.74 -25.70
C ALA A 368 -13.23 -23.34 -24.93
N GLY A 369 -13.37 -22.06 -24.55
CA GLY A 369 -14.56 -21.54 -23.90
C GLY A 369 -14.53 -21.55 -22.38
N ARG A 370 -13.40 -21.91 -21.76
CA ARG A 370 -13.22 -21.78 -20.31
C ARG A 370 -13.31 -20.30 -19.92
N THR A 371 -13.93 -20.05 -18.77
CA THR A 371 -14.07 -18.71 -18.18
C THR A 371 -13.75 -18.76 -16.70
N TRP A 372 -13.18 -17.69 -16.17
CA TRP A 372 -12.92 -17.57 -14.73
C TRP A 372 -13.48 -16.28 -14.16
N SER A 373 -13.90 -16.35 -12.91
CA SER A 373 -14.27 -15.16 -12.14
C SER A 373 -13.03 -14.32 -11.84
N ALA A 374 -13.19 -13.00 -11.95
CA ALA A 374 -12.20 -12.02 -11.55
C ALA A 374 -12.84 -10.98 -10.62
N GLN A 375 -12.08 -10.57 -9.62
CA GLN A 375 -12.53 -9.66 -8.57
C GLN A 375 -11.37 -8.77 -8.13
N ARG A 376 -11.64 -7.82 -7.24
CA ARG A 376 -10.57 -7.17 -6.50
C ARG A 376 -9.90 -8.21 -5.59
N ILE A 377 -8.58 -8.14 -5.56
CA ILE A 377 -7.68 -9.03 -4.82
C ILE A 377 -6.70 -8.16 -4.02
N HIS A 378 -5.95 -8.74 -3.09
CA HIS A 378 -4.85 -8.08 -2.40
C HIS A 378 -3.72 -7.71 -3.38
N GLY A 379 -3.41 -8.59 -4.34
CA GLY A 379 -2.51 -8.32 -5.45
C GLY A 379 -1.01 -8.41 -5.14
N ASP A 380 -0.63 -8.64 -3.88
CA ASP A 380 0.75 -8.95 -3.44
C ASP A 380 0.75 -9.75 -2.13
N LEU A 381 -0.17 -10.71 -2.00
CA LEU A 381 -0.34 -11.49 -0.78
C LEU A 381 0.86 -12.43 -0.55
N HIS A 382 1.46 -12.35 0.64
CA HIS A 382 2.52 -13.23 1.13
C HIS A 382 2.51 -13.29 2.66
N LEU A 383 3.32 -14.16 3.28
CA LEU A 383 3.32 -14.38 4.74
C LEU A 383 3.57 -13.09 5.55
N GLY A 384 4.46 -12.22 5.07
CA GLY A 384 4.72 -10.91 5.70
C GLY A 384 3.55 -9.92 5.65
N GLN A 385 2.45 -10.22 4.94
CA GLN A 385 1.21 -9.43 4.93
C GLN A 385 0.08 -10.08 5.74
N ALA A 386 0.40 -11.13 6.50
CA ALA A 386 -0.51 -11.82 7.39
C ALA A 386 -0.02 -11.66 8.82
N LEU A 387 -0.90 -11.19 9.71
CA LEU A 387 -0.62 -11.02 11.13
C LEU A 387 -1.49 -11.98 11.93
N LEU A 388 -0.89 -12.77 12.83
CA LEU A 388 -1.60 -13.66 13.75
C LEU A 388 -1.71 -13.00 15.11
N THR A 389 -2.93 -12.59 15.49
CA THR A 389 -3.20 -12.14 16.86
C THR A 389 -3.50 -13.36 17.72
N ALA A 390 -2.79 -13.52 18.83
CA ALA A 390 -3.06 -14.60 19.78
C ALA A 390 -4.51 -14.50 20.29
N ALA A 391 -5.08 -15.63 20.68
CA ALA A 391 -6.40 -15.65 21.26
C ALA A 391 -6.46 -14.83 22.56
N ASP A 392 -7.63 -14.24 22.83
CA ASP A 392 -7.92 -13.78 24.18
C ASP A 392 -7.83 -14.95 25.18
N PRO A 393 -7.46 -14.70 26.45
CA PRO A 393 -7.40 -15.72 27.50
C PRO A 393 -8.70 -16.52 27.71
N GLY A 394 -9.81 -16.08 27.10
CA GLY A 394 -11.14 -16.72 27.13
C GLY A 394 -11.37 -17.82 26.09
N GLY A 395 -10.35 -18.30 25.36
CA GLY A 395 -10.43 -19.57 24.63
C GLY A 395 -10.82 -19.50 23.14
N GLY A 396 -10.58 -18.37 22.47
CA GLY A 396 -10.58 -18.36 21.00
C GLY A 396 -9.36 -19.10 20.43
N GLY A 397 -9.38 -19.47 19.15
CA GLY A 397 -8.13 -19.74 18.41
C GLY A 397 -7.45 -18.42 18.03
N GLY A 398 -6.16 -18.47 17.66
CA GLY A 398 -5.48 -17.31 17.09
C GLY A 398 -6.20 -16.79 15.84
N ARG A 399 -6.18 -15.47 15.64
CA ARG A 399 -6.88 -14.78 14.55
C ARG A 399 -5.91 -14.20 13.53
N TRP A 400 -5.93 -14.74 12.32
CA TRP A 400 -5.25 -14.12 11.18
C TRP A 400 -5.97 -12.86 10.72
N SER A 401 -5.17 -11.84 10.39
CA SER A 401 -5.58 -10.62 9.72
C SER A 401 -4.67 -10.36 8.52
N LEU A 402 -5.23 -9.88 7.41
CA LEU A 402 -4.48 -9.45 6.23
C LEU A 402 -4.31 -7.93 6.22
N ILE A 403 -3.15 -7.46 5.79
CA ILE A 403 -2.77 -6.04 5.75
C ILE A 403 -2.10 -5.69 4.42
N ASP A 404 -1.85 -4.40 4.17
CA ASP A 404 -1.07 -3.91 3.01
C ASP A 404 -1.66 -4.27 1.64
N PHE A 405 -2.90 -3.82 1.42
CA PHE A 405 -3.66 -4.05 0.19
C PHE A 405 -3.21 -3.19 -0.99
N GLU A 406 -2.01 -2.61 -0.94
CA GLU A 406 -1.48 -1.75 -2.00
C GLU A 406 -1.32 -2.48 -3.34
N GLY A 407 -1.14 -3.81 -3.31
CA GLY A 407 -0.72 -4.62 -4.45
C GLY A 407 0.73 -4.33 -4.87
N GLU A 408 1.23 -5.06 -5.88
CA GLU A 408 2.65 -5.01 -6.27
C GLU A 408 3.16 -3.57 -6.53
N PRO A 409 4.06 -3.01 -5.70
CA PRO A 409 4.44 -1.59 -5.74
C PRO A 409 5.05 -1.14 -7.09
N SER A 410 5.61 -2.05 -7.87
CA SER A 410 6.17 -1.77 -9.19
C SER A 410 5.12 -1.51 -10.27
N ARG A 411 3.83 -1.84 -10.02
CA ARG A 411 2.76 -1.69 -11.01
C ARG A 411 2.02 -0.35 -10.86
N PRO A 412 1.59 0.28 -11.98
CA PRO A 412 0.77 1.49 -11.94
C PRO A 412 -0.54 1.26 -11.15
N LEU A 413 -1.03 2.30 -10.48
CA LEU A 413 -2.27 2.24 -9.68
C LEU A 413 -3.46 1.69 -10.47
N ALA A 414 -3.62 2.14 -11.72
CA ALA A 414 -4.70 1.68 -12.60
C ALA A 414 -4.65 0.19 -12.90
N GLU A 415 -3.46 -0.43 -12.90
CA GLU A 415 -3.29 -1.89 -13.05
C GLU A 415 -3.58 -2.61 -11.73
N ARG A 416 -3.10 -2.08 -10.60
CA ARG A 416 -3.33 -2.65 -9.25
C ARG A 416 -4.82 -2.69 -8.87
N ARG A 417 -5.64 -1.80 -9.45
CA ARG A 417 -7.10 -1.75 -9.24
C ARG A 417 -7.91 -2.64 -10.19
N ARG A 418 -7.29 -3.30 -11.17
CA ARG A 418 -8.02 -4.17 -12.12
C ARG A 418 -8.49 -5.45 -11.42
N PRO A 419 -9.71 -5.94 -11.73
CA PRO A 419 -10.12 -7.27 -11.31
C PRO A 419 -9.18 -8.36 -11.85
N GLN A 420 -8.83 -9.32 -11.00
CA GLN A 420 -7.94 -10.44 -11.27
C GLN A 420 -8.55 -11.73 -10.69
N PRO A 421 -8.15 -12.92 -11.18
CA PRO A 421 -8.60 -14.16 -10.58
C PRO A 421 -7.98 -14.32 -9.17
N PRO A 422 -8.76 -14.78 -8.16
CA PRO A 422 -8.27 -14.99 -6.78
C PRO A 422 -7.02 -15.86 -6.68
N VAL A 423 -6.80 -16.75 -7.66
CA VAL A 423 -5.64 -17.63 -7.71
C VAL A 423 -4.31 -16.87 -7.70
N ARG A 424 -4.29 -15.59 -8.09
CA ARG A 424 -3.08 -14.77 -8.09
C ARG A 424 -2.56 -14.54 -6.66
N ASP A 425 -3.45 -14.26 -5.71
CA ASP A 425 -3.09 -14.10 -4.30
C ASP A 425 -2.70 -15.45 -3.68
N ILE A 426 -3.41 -16.51 -4.04
CA ILE A 426 -3.07 -17.87 -3.63
C ILE A 426 -1.65 -18.23 -4.11
N ALA A 427 -1.34 -18.03 -5.38
CA ALA A 427 0.00 -18.26 -5.93
C ALA A 427 1.07 -17.46 -5.17
N GLY A 428 0.81 -16.19 -4.83
CA GLY A 428 1.70 -15.38 -3.99
C GLY A 428 2.00 -16.01 -2.63
N MET A 429 0.96 -16.47 -1.92
CA MET A 429 1.12 -17.14 -0.63
C MET A 429 1.85 -18.49 -0.76
N LEU A 430 1.52 -19.29 -1.77
CA LEU A 430 2.18 -20.58 -2.01
C LEU A 430 3.69 -20.41 -2.31
N ARG A 431 4.06 -19.38 -3.07
CA ARG A 431 5.45 -18.98 -3.29
C ARG A 431 6.11 -18.51 -2.00
N SER A 432 5.38 -17.79 -1.14
CA SER A 432 5.89 -17.37 0.18
C SER A 432 6.25 -18.56 1.09
N PHE A 433 5.50 -19.67 1.04
CA PHE A 433 5.87 -20.89 1.77
C PHE A 433 7.14 -21.54 1.21
N ASP A 434 7.30 -21.59 -0.11
CA ASP A 434 8.53 -22.09 -0.74
C ASP A 434 9.75 -21.26 -0.28
N TYR A 435 9.60 -19.94 -0.19
CA TYR A 435 10.63 -19.03 0.33
C TYR A 435 10.93 -19.29 1.82
N ALA A 436 9.89 -19.44 2.65
CA ALA A 436 10.07 -19.70 4.08
C ALA A 436 10.84 -21.00 4.31
N ALA A 437 10.48 -22.06 3.59
CA ALA A 437 11.16 -23.36 3.67
C ALA A 437 12.64 -23.28 3.28
N ALA A 438 12.95 -22.54 2.21
CA ALA A 438 14.31 -22.35 1.74
C ALA A 438 15.15 -21.52 2.71
N VAL A 439 14.60 -20.44 3.26
CA VAL A 439 15.29 -19.54 4.21
C VAL A 439 15.45 -20.19 5.58
N GLY A 440 14.44 -20.94 6.04
CA GLY A 440 14.45 -21.64 7.32
C GLY A 440 15.38 -22.86 7.35
N ARG A 441 16.00 -23.22 6.22
CA ARG A 441 16.98 -24.34 6.11
C ARG A 441 16.45 -25.66 6.67
N HIS A 442 15.19 -25.98 6.39
CA HIS A 442 14.61 -27.28 6.73
C HIS A 442 15.44 -28.42 6.11
N GLU A 443 15.49 -29.59 6.75
CA GLU A 443 16.19 -30.77 6.21
C GLU A 443 15.57 -31.23 4.87
N ASP A 444 14.24 -31.14 4.76
CA ASP A 444 13.50 -31.32 3.52
C ASP A 444 12.56 -30.13 3.25
N PRO A 445 13.05 -29.07 2.58
CA PRO A 445 12.24 -27.88 2.30
C PRO A 445 11.03 -28.15 1.41
N GLN A 446 11.11 -29.16 0.52
CA GLN A 446 10.02 -29.46 -0.41
C GLN A 446 8.88 -30.19 0.29
N GLU A 447 9.18 -31.09 1.21
CA GLU A 447 8.19 -31.78 2.03
C GLU A 447 7.39 -30.81 2.90
N TRP A 448 8.09 -29.94 3.63
CA TRP A 448 7.45 -28.94 4.49
C TRP A 448 6.59 -27.96 3.67
N ALA A 449 7.14 -27.44 2.57
CA ALA A 449 6.40 -26.54 1.70
C ALA A 449 5.18 -27.25 1.08
N GLY A 450 5.33 -28.50 0.65
CA GLY A 450 4.25 -29.31 0.08
C GLY A 450 3.08 -29.49 1.04
N ARG A 451 3.34 -29.92 2.28
CA ARG A 451 2.29 -30.07 3.32
C ARG A 451 1.64 -28.74 3.66
N THR A 452 2.42 -27.69 3.83
CA THR A 452 1.93 -26.35 4.19
C THR A 452 1.06 -25.76 3.08
N ARG A 453 1.49 -25.87 1.82
CA ARG A 453 0.73 -25.47 0.64
C ARG A 453 -0.59 -26.24 0.53
N ALA A 454 -0.57 -27.55 0.75
CA ALA A 454 -1.77 -28.37 0.72
C ALA A 454 -2.77 -28.00 1.83
N ALA A 455 -2.29 -27.74 3.05
CA ALA A 455 -3.12 -27.31 4.17
C ALA A 455 -3.75 -25.94 3.93
N TYR A 456 -3.00 -24.98 3.36
CA TYR A 456 -3.51 -23.68 2.97
C TYR A 456 -4.62 -23.78 1.90
N CYS A 457 -4.40 -24.55 0.83
CA CYS A 457 -5.43 -24.75 -0.20
C CYS A 457 -6.69 -25.44 0.36
N ALA A 458 -6.52 -26.42 1.26
CA ALA A 458 -7.64 -27.08 1.92
C ALA A 458 -8.46 -26.08 2.75
N GLY A 459 -7.81 -25.25 3.59
CA GLY A 459 -8.50 -24.23 4.37
C GLY A 459 -9.19 -23.18 3.51
N TYR A 460 -8.61 -22.83 2.36
CA TYR A 460 -9.27 -21.97 1.38
C TYR A 460 -10.55 -22.62 0.81
N ALA A 461 -10.45 -23.89 0.41
CA ALA A 461 -11.55 -24.67 -0.16
C ALA A 461 -12.72 -24.88 0.82
N GLU A 462 -12.43 -25.07 2.11
CA GLU A 462 -13.41 -25.22 3.19
C GLU A 462 -14.41 -24.03 3.25
N VAL A 463 -13.96 -22.83 2.88
CA VAL A 463 -14.77 -21.60 2.91
C VAL A 463 -15.29 -21.22 1.53
N SER A 464 -14.47 -21.34 0.49
CA SER A 464 -14.84 -20.93 -0.87
C SER A 464 -15.74 -21.95 -1.59
N GLY A 465 -15.74 -23.21 -1.14
CA GLY A 465 -16.38 -24.35 -1.82
C GLY A 465 -15.64 -24.81 -3.09
N SER A 466 -14.46 -24.25 -3.38
CA SER A 466 -13.66 -24.59 -4.57
C SER A 466 -12.18 -24.65 -4.21
N ASP A 467 -11.55 -25.79 -4.48
CA ASP A 467 -10.13 -25.97 -4.27
C ASP A 467 -9.33 -25.32 -5.41
N PRO A 468 -8.40 -24.39 -5.10
CA PRO A 468 -7.54 -23.79 -6.13
C PRO A 468 -6.73 -24.82 -6.94
N ARG A 469 -6.54 -26.03 -6.41
CA ARG A 469 -5.80 -27.12 -7.06
C ARG A 469 -6.62 -27.83 -8.14
N ASP A 470 -7.94 -27.65 -8.17
CA ASP A 470 -8.81 -28.20 -9.22
C ASP A 470 -8.69 -27.44 -10.56
N GLU A 471 -7.96 -26.30 -10.57
CA GLU A 471 -7.64 -25.51 -11.77
C GLU A 471 -6.12 -25.44 -11.99
N PRO A 472 -5.45 -26.58 -12.23
CA PRO A 472 -3.98 -26.65 -12.19
C PRO A 472 -3.29 -25.76 -13.23
N GLU A 473 -3.88 -25.57 -14.42
CA GLU A 473 -3.30 -24.70 -15.45
C GLU A 473 -3.35 -23.22 -15.05
N LEU A 474 -4.45 -22.78 -14.45
CA LEU A 474 -4.61 -21.40 -13.98
C LEU A 474 -3.65 -21.14 -12.82
N LEU A 475 -3.56 -22.05 -11.85
CA LEU A 475 -2.64 -21.92 -10.73
C LEU A 475 -1.18 -21.94 -11.20
N ARG A 476 -0.81 -22.87 -12.08
CA ARG A 476 0.54 -22.98 -12.64
C ARG A 476 0.96 -21.72 -13.39
N ALA A 477 0.07 -21.12 -14.19
CA ALA A 477 0.36 -19.87 -14.89
C ALA A 477 0.65 -18.73 -13.91
N HIS A 478 -0.16 -18.56 -12.87
CA HIS A 478 0.04 -17.50 -11.88
C HIS A 478 1.27 -17.74 -10.98
N GLU A 479 1.56 -18.97 -10.58
CA GLU A 479 2.81 -19.30 -9.86
C GLU A 479 4.04 -19.05 -10.73
N THR A 480 3.96 -19.35 -12.03
CA THR A 480 5.04 -19.08 -12.99
C THR A 480 5.29 -17.59 -13.14
N ASP A 481 4.24 -16.79 -13.34
CA ASP A 481 4.37 -15.33 -13.47
C ASP A 481 4.97 -14.70 -12.21
N LYS A 482 4.57 -15.17 -11.02
CA LYS A 482 5.16 -14.72 -9.74
C LYS A 482 6.62 -15.13 -9.61
N ALA A 483 6.98 -16.37 -9.94
CA ALA A 483 8.37 -16.83 -9.88
C ALA A 483 9.28 -16.06 -10.87
N VAL A 484 8.77 -15.74 -12.06
CA VAL A 484 9.48 -14.92 -13.05
C VAL A 484 9.75 -13.50 -12.51
N TYR A 485 8.75 -12.89 -11.87
CA TYR A 485 8.90 -11.61 -11.19
C TYR A 485 9.97 -11.68 -10.09
N GLU A 486 9.92 -12.70 -9.25
CA GLU A 486 10.87 -12.94 -8.15
C GLU A 486 12.31 -13.07 -8.68
N VAL A 487 12.54 -13.82 -9.76
CA VAL A 487 13.87 -13.95 -10.39
C VAL A 487 14.47 -12.59 -10.72
N VAL A 488 13.71 -11.70 -11.36
CA VAL A 488 14.17 -10.36 -11.72
C VAL A 488 14.41 -9.51 -10.47
N TYR A 489 13.53 -9.63 -9.47
CA TYR A 489 13.66 -8.87 -8.23
C TYR A 489 14.92 -9.28 -7.45
N GLU A 490 15.13 -10.59 -7.22
CA GLU A 490 16.28 -11.08 -6.46
C GLU A 490 17.59 -10.84 -7.20
N ALA A 491 17.63 -11.03 -8.52
CA ALA A 491 18.83 -10.74 -9.31
C ALA A 491 19.31 -9.28 -9.17
N ARG A 492 18.39 -8.34 -8.92
CA ARG A 492 18.70 -6.91 -8.78
C ARG A 492 19.02 -6.48 -7.36
N HIS A 493 18.37 -7.07 -6.36
CA HIS A 493 18.41 -6.56 -4.99
C HIS A 493 19.09 -7.51 -3.99
N ARG A 494 19.01 -8.83 -4.22
CA ARG A 494 19.56 -9.86 -3.33
C ARG A 494 20.08 -11.05 -4.17
N PRO A 495 21.20 -10.88 -4.91
CA PRO A 495 21.69 -11.91 -5.82
C PRO A 495 21.92 -13.28 -5.15
N ASP A 496 22.30 -13.29 -3.87
CA ASP A 496 22.50 -14.51 -3.08
C ASP A 496 21.21 -15.35 -2.93
N TRP A 497 20.04 -14.72 -3.05
CA TRP A 497 18.73 -15.37 -2.94
C TRP A 497 18.19 -15.85 -4.29
N LEU A 498 18.86 -15.57 -5.40
CA LEU A 498 18.41 -15.94 -6.76
C LEU A 498 18.16 -17.45 -6.92
N SER A 499 18.89 -18.28 -6.17
CA SER A 499 18.73 -19.74 -6.18
C SER A 499 17.32 -20.20 -5.75
N ILE A 500 16.64 -19.43 -4.89
CA ILE A 500 15.32 -19.76 -4.35
C ILE A 500 14.24 -19.72 -5.45
N PRO A 501 13.98 -18.59 -6.15
CA PRO A 501 13.01 -18.57 -7.23
C PRO A 501 13.45 -19.44 -8.41
N MET A 502 14.76 -19.57 -8.68
CA MET A 502 15.26 -20.48 -9.73
C MET A 502 14.94 -21.96 -9.45
N SER A 503 14.86 -22.38 -8.18
CA SER A 503 14.42 -23.72 -7.83
C SER A 503 12.95 -23.97 -8.22
N ALA A 504 12.10 -22.96 -8.01
CA ALA A 504 10.70 -23.01 -8.43
C ALA A 504 10.57 -23.02 -9.96
N ILE A 505 11.37 -22.20 -10.65
CA ILE A 505 11.45 -22.18 -12.12
C ILE A 505 11.76 -23.57 -12.68
N ARG A 506 12.77 -24.27 -12.13
CA ARG A 506 13.10 -25.65 -12.53
C ARG A 506 11.92 -26.60 -12.39
N ARG A 507 11.23 -26.55 -11.25
CA ARG A 507 10.06 -27.39 -10.97
C ARG A 507 8.89 -27.10 -11.92
N LEU A 508 8.58 -25.82 -12.13
CA LEU A 508 7.48 -25.37 -13.00
C LEU A 508 7.75 -25.65 -14.49
N ALA A 509 9.02 -25.61 -14.90
CA ALA A 509 9.46 -26.00 -16.24
C ALA A 509 9.46 -27.53 -16.42
N ALA A 510 9.83 -28.32 -15.40
CA ALA A 510 9.84 -29.79 -15.49
C ALA A 510 8.44 -30.40 -15.57
N GLY A 511 7.42 -29.73 -15.04
CA GLY A 511 6.01 -30.16 -15.13
C GLY A 511 5.47 -30.30 -16.56
N THR A 512 6.20 -29.87 -17.60
CA THR A 512 5.84 -30.10 -19.02
C THR A 512 6.38 -31.40 -19.59
N SER A 513 7.38 -32.04 -18.98
CA SER A 513 8.12 -33.16 -19.56
C SER A 513 7.33 -34.48 -19.63
N GLY A 514 6.10 -34.52 -19.12
CA GLY A 514 5.20 -35.68 -19.24
C GLY A 514 4.31 -35.69 -20.50
N ARG A 515 4.39 -34.66 -21.36
CA ARG A 515 3.60 -34.59 -22.61
C ARG A 515 4.52 -34.83 -23.81
N THR A 516 4.67 -36.08 -24.19
CA THR A 516 5.18 -36.45 -25.52
C THR A 516 4.26 -35.86 -26.58
N SER A 517 4.82 -35.12 -27.54
CA SER A 517 4.11 -34.63 -28.72
C SER A 517 3.43 -35.78 -29.47
N PRO A 518 2.21 -35.58 -30.02
CA PRO A 518 1.68 -36.48 -31.04
C PRO A 518 2.50 -36.43 -32.32
#